data_AF-A0A7Y3PXW4-F1
#
_entry.id   AF-A0A7Y3PXW4-F1
#
_cell.length_a   1.000
_cell.length_b   1.000
_cell.length_c   1.000
_cell.angle_alpha   90.00
_cell.angle_beta   90.00
_cell.angle_gamma   90.00
#
_symmetry.space_group_name_H-M   'P 1'
#
loop_
_entity.id
_entity.type
_entity.pdbx_description
1 polymer ?
#
loop_
_entity_poly.entity_id
_entity_poly.type
_entity_poly.pdbx_seq_one_letter_code
_entity_poly.pdbx_strand_id
1 'polypeptide(L)'
;MGIRDRHSLEATRRLGEMVSTGWPVLVSLSNKDFVGETLDKPVKERVVGTLATTAVSAWLGAQVYRVHEVAETRQVLDMVATIAGHRPPAVARRGLA
;
A
#
# COMPACT_ATOMS: atom_id res chain seq x y z
N MET A 1 -19.38 7.54 5.86
CA MET A 1 -18.05 8.04 6.22
C MET A 1 -18.00 8.29 7.72
N GLY A 2 -17.62 7.25 8.45
CA GLY A 2 -17.49 7.30 9.90
C GLY A 2 -16.23 8.03 10.35
N ILE A 3 -16.14 8.34 11.65
CA ILE A 3 -14.95 8.93 12.30
C ILE A 3 -13.70 8.04 12.08
N ARG A 4 -13.90 6.72 11.99
CA ARG A 4 -12.83 5.74 11.74
C ARG A 4 -12.17 5.91 10.38
N ASP A 5 -12.93 6.25 9.33
CA ASP A 5 -12.38 6.41 7.98
C ASP A 5 -11.49 7.64 7.85
N ARG A 6 -11.92 8.75 8.48
CA ARG A 6 -11.13 9.98 8.50
C ARG A 6 -9.79 9.75 9.19
N HIS A 7 -9.79 8.99 10.29
CA HIS A 7 -8.55 8.63 10.99
C HIS A 7 -7.65 7.71 10.16
N SER A 8 -8.21 6.72 9.45
CA SER A 8 -7.41 5.85 8.57
C SER A 8 -6.77 6.63 7.42
N LEU A 9 -7.54 7.49 6.74
CA LEU A 9 -7.03 8.35 5.67
C LEU A 9 -5.92 9.29 6.17
N GLU A 10 -6.13 9.90 7.34
CA GLU A 10 -5.15 10.81 7.93
C GLU A 10 -3.89 10.10 8.40
N ALA A 11 -4.03 8.92 9.01
CA ALA A 11 -2.89 8.08 9.39
C ALA A 11 -2.08 7.65 8.17
N THR A 12 -2.73 7.27 7.06
CA THR A 12 -2.03 6.97 5.80
C THR A 12 -1.34 8.21 5.23
N ARG A 13 -1.98 9.39 5.27
CA ARG A 13 -1.39 10.65 4.79
C ARG A 13 -0.13 11.03 5.57
N ARG A 14 -0.13 10.80 6.89
CA ARG A 14 0.98 11.15 7.80
C ARG A 14 1.88 9.96 8.13
N LEU A 15 1.82 8.88 7.37
CA LEU A 15 2.58 7.66 7.64
C LEU A 15 4.10 7.90 7.70
N GLY A 16 4.59 8.86 6.91
CA GLY A 16 6.00 9.26 6.92
C GLY A 16 6.49 9.75 8.30
N GLU A 17 5.62 10.35 9.12
CA GLU A 17 5.97 10.76 10.49
C GLU A 17 6.21 9.54 11.38
N MET A 18 5.42 8.48 11.21
CA MET A 18 5.64 7.23 11.94
C MET A 18 6.94 6.57 11.49
N VAL A 19 7.21 6.55 10.19
CA VAL A 19 8.46 6.01 9.62
C VAL A 19 9.68 6.81 10.11
N SER A 20 9.54 8.12 10.31
CA SER A 20 10.62 8.98 10.79
C SER A 20 11.09 8.67 12.21
N THR A 21 10.33 7.88 12.97
CA THR A 21 10.73 7.44 14.32
C THR A 21 11.88 6.44 14.32
N GLY A 22 12.24 5.89 13.16
CA GLY A 22 13.31 4.90 13.00
C GLY A 22 12.90 3.45 13.30
N TRP A 23 11.67 3.23 13.78
CA TRP A 23 11.13 1.88 14.00
C TRP A 23 10.42 1.34 12.75
N PRO A 24 10.48 0.02 12.51
CA PRO A 24 9.71 -0.58 11.42
C PRO A 24 8.21 -0.37 11.58
N VAL A 25 7.60 0.27 10.58
CA VAL A 25 6.16 0.52 10.56
C VAL A 25 5.43 -0.65 9.90
N LEU A 26 4.51 -1.26 10.66
CA LEU A 26 3.55 -2.24 10.17
C LEU A 26 2.26 -1.55 9.77
N VAL A 27 1.82 -1.78 8.54
CA VAL A 27 0.53 -1.32 8.04
C VAL A 27 -0.41 -2.52 7.96
N SER A 28 -1.47 -2.48 8.77
CA SER A 28 -2.63 -3.34 8.54
C SER A 28 -3.68 -2.53 7.82
N LEU A 29 -3.76 -2.76 6.51
CA LEU A 29 -4.89 -2.31 5.71
C LEU A 29 -6.05 -3.24 6.06
N SER A 30 -6.65 -2.99 7.23
CA SER A 30 -7.70 -3.84 7.75
C SER A 30 -8.85 -3.79 6.77
N ASN A 31 -8.96 -4.89 6.05
CA ASN A 31 -9.84 -5.14 4.95
C ASN A 31 -11.29 -4.95 5.42
N LYS A 32 -11.85 -3.74 5.32
CA LYS A 32 -13.03 -3.49 4.49
C LYS A 32 -13.64 -2.09 4.61
N ASP A 33 -13.85 -1.49 5.78
CA ASP A 33 -14.78 -0.35 5.84
C ASP A 33 -14.26 0.91 5.17
N PHE A 34 -13.06 1.39 5.50
CA PHE A 34 -12.59 2.69 4.97
C PHE A 34 -12.49 2.71 3.43
N VAL A 35 -11.91 1.69 2.78
CA VAL A 35 -11.81 1.64 1.32
C VAL A 35 -13.20 1.54 0.69
N GLY A 36 -14.08 0.75 1.30
CA GLY A 36 -15.46 0.59 0.86
C GLY A 36 -16.27 1.87 0.98
N GLU A 37 -16.17 2.56 2.11
CA GLU A 37 -16.83 3.84 2.38
C GLU A 37 -16.25 4.97 1.53
N THR A 38 -14.94 4.94 1.24
CA THR A 38 -14.28 5.97 0.43
C THR A 38 -14.63 5.84 -1.05
N LEU A 39 -14.70 4.61 -1.57
CA LEU A 39 -14.92 4.36 -3.00
C LEU A 39 -16.36 3.93 -3.34
N ASP A 40 -17.24 3.84 -2.35
CA ASP A 40 -18.59 3.30 -2.46
C ASP A 40 -18.64 1.93 -3.15
N LYS A 41 -17.84 0.99 -2.63
CA LYS A 41 -17.67 -0.34 -3.23
C LYS A 41 -18.03 -1.48 -2.28
N PRO A 42 -18.68 -2.55 -2.77
CA PRO A 42 -18.89 -3.76 -1.98
C PRO A 42 -17.56 -4.46 -1.73
N VAL A 43 -17.53 -5.29 -0.69
CA VAL A 43 -16.33 -5.99 -0.20
C VAL A 43 -15.49 -6.65 -1.31
N LYS A 44 -16.13 -7.32 -2.27
CA LYS A 44 -15.47 -8.05 -3.35
C LYS A 44 -14.80 -7.15 -4.39
N GLU A 45 -15.14 -5.86 -4.42
CA GLU A 45 -14.62 -4.87 -5.37
C GLU A 45 -13.56 -3.95 -4.72
N ARG A 46 -13.20 -4.15 -3.45
CA ARG A 46 -12.27 -3.28 -2.71
C ARG A 46 -10.79 -3.55 -3.00
N VAL A 47 -10.46 -4.64 -3.69
CA VAL A 47 -9.07 -5.07 -3.93
C VAL A 47 -8.24 -3.96 -4.55
N VAL A 48 -8.75 -3.28 -5.58
CA VAL A 48 -8.03 -2.19 -6.25
C VAL A 48 -7.71 -1.04 -5.29
N GLY A 49 -8.66 -0.61 -4.47
CA GLY A 49 -8.45 0.45 -3.49
C GLY A 49 -7.47 0.05 -2.38
N THR A 50 -7.51 -1.21 -1.94
CA THR A 50 -6.54 -1.77 -1.00
C THR A 50 -5.14 -1.77 -1.59
N LEU A 51 -4.97 -2.22 -2.83
CA LEU A 51 -3.67 -2.24 -3.52
C LEU A 51 -3.12 -0.83 -3.76
N ALA A 52 -3.98 0.14 -4.09
CA ALA A 52 -3.59 1.55 -4.19
C ALA A 52 -3.08 2.09 -2.85
N THR A 53 -3.77 1.77 -1.75
CA THR A 53 -3.34 2.17 -0.41
C THR A 53 -2.02 1.50 -0.02
N THR A 54 -1.84 0.21 -0.33
CA THR A 54 -0.56 -0.50 -0.17
C THR A 54 0.58 0.21 -0.88
N ALA A 55 0.36 0.61 -2.14
CA ALA A 55 1.39 1.26 -2.95
C ALA A 55 1.85 2.57 -2.32
N VAL A 56 0.91 3.41 -1.86
CA VAL A 56 1.20 4.68 -1.19
C VAL A 56 1.91 4.44 0.14
N SER A 57 1.44 3.49 0.96
CA SER A 57 2.10 3.16 2.23
C SER A 57 3.55 2.68 2.03
N ALA A 58 3.80 1.90 0.99
CA ALA A 58 5.14 1.46 0.62
C ALA A 58 6.02 2.61 0.15
N TRP A 59 5.49 3.50 -0.68
CA TRP A 59 6.20 4.70 -1.10
C TRP A 59 6.58 5.60 0.07
N LEU A 60 5.72 5.67 1.10
CA LEU A 60 5.95 6.44 2.32
C LEU A 60 6.87 5.73 3.33
N GLY A 61 7.35 4.51 3.03
CA GLY A 61 8.37 3.82 3.82
C GLY A 61 7.87 2.77 4.81
N ALA A 62 6.61 2.31 4.72
CA ALA A 62 6.17 1.16 5.50
C ALA A 62 6.94 -0.12 5.13
N GLN A 63 7.20 -0.96 6.13
CA GLN A 63 8.08 -2.13 5.97
C GLN A 63 7.36 -3.46 6.15
N VAL A 64 6.26 -3.50 6.92
CA VAL A 64 5.52 -4.75 7.18
C VAL A 64 4.06 -4.58 6.80
N TYR A 65 3.50 -5.58 6.12
CA TYR A 65 2.14 -5.53 5.58
C TYR A 65 1.34 -6.73 6.04
N ARG A 66 0.20 -6.48 6.69
CA ARG A 66 -0.79 -7.53 7.00
C ARG A 66 -1.91 -7.48 5.98
N VAL A 67 -1.97 -8.47 5.10
CA VAL A 67 -2.89 -8.52 3.95
C VAL A 67 -3.58 -9.89 3.81
N HIS A 68 -4.68 -9.90 3.05
CA HIS A 68 -5.38 -11.13 2.66
C HIS A 68 -4.93 -11.60 1.27
N GLU A 69 -4.83 -10.67 0.31
CA GLU A 69 -4.39 -10.94 -1.06
C GLU A 69 -2.85 -10.81 -1.16
N VAL A 70 -2.15 -11.88 -0.80
CA VAL A 70 -0.68 -11.89 -0.66
C VAL A 70 0.02 -11.71 -2.00
N ALA A 71 -0.44 -12.39 -3.05
CA ALA A 71 0.22 -12.40 -4.35
C ALA A 71 0.17 -11.02 -5.03
N GLU A 72 -1.00 -10.40 -5.05
CA GLU A 72 -1.27 -9.08 -5.61
C GLU A 72 -0.53 -8.00 -4.82
N THR A 73 -0.56 -8.09 -3.49
CA THR A 73 0.21 -7.20 -2.61
C THR A 73 1.70 -7.28 -2.93
N ARG A 74 2.24 -8.49 -3.10
CA ARG A 74 3.65 -8.68 -3.42
C ARG A 74 4.03 -8.02 -4.74
N GLN A 75 3.19 -8.14 -5.78
CA GLN A 75 3.42 -7.49 -7.06
C GLN A 75 3.44 -5.96 -6.93
N VAL A 76 2.53 -5.37 -6.16
CA VAL A 76 2.52 -3.93 -5.87
C VAL A 76 3.80 -3.49 -5.18
N LEU A 77 4.22 -4.21 -4.13
CA LEU A 77 5.44 -3.88 -3.39
C LEU A 77 6.68 -3.99 -4.27
N ASP A 78 6.73 -5.00 -5.15
CA ASP A 78 7.82 -5.18 -6.10
C ASP A 78 7.88 -4.04 -7.11
N MET A 79 6.73 -3.61 -7.62
CA MET A 79 6.66 -2.48 -8.55
C MET A 79 7.10 -1.17 -7.87
N VAL A 80 6.60 -0.90 -6.66
CA VAL A 80 6.99 0.29 -5.88
C VAL A 80 8.49 0.29 -5.60
N ALA A 81 9.05 -0.85 -5.18
CA ALA A 81 10.48 -0.99 -4.92
C ALA A 81 11.32 -0.80 -6.20
N THR A 82 10.83 -1.25 -7.36
CA THR A 82 11.50 -0.99 -8.64
C THR A 82 11.45 0.48 -9.03
N ILE A 83 10.30 1.15 -8.90
CA ILE A 83 10.16 2.59 -9.20
C ILE A 83 11.05 3.42 -8.28
N ALA A 84 11.12 3.07 -6.99
CA ALA A 84 11.96 3.74 -6.01
C ALA A 84 13.47 3.43 -6.18
N GLY A 85 13.85 2.55 -7.11
CA GLY A 85 15.25 2.19 -7.34
C GLY A 85 15.86 1.23 -6.31
N HIS A 86 15.04 0.64 -5.42
CA HIS A 86 15.50 -0.34 -4.42
C HIS A 86 15.77 -1.72 -5.02
N ARG A 87 15.23 -2.02 -6.21
CA ARG A 87 15.47 -3.26 -6.94
C ARG A 87 15.41 -3.06 -8.45
N PRO A 88 16.17 -3.81 -9.26
CA PRO A 88 16.02 -3.79 -10.70
C PRO A 88 14.69 -4.44 -11.16
N PRO A 89 14.23 -4.14 -12.39
CA PRO A 89 13.18 -4.91 -13.04
C PRO A 89 13.54 -6.38 -13.13
N ALA A 90 12.55 -7.28 -12.96
CA ALA A 90 12.78 -8.73 -13.04
C ALA A 90 13.28 -9.18 -14.42
N VAL A 91 12.90 -8.44 -15.47
CA VAL A 91 13.28 -8.73 -16.86
C VAL A 91 13.54 -7.41 -17.60
N ALA A 92 14.76 -7.18 -18.05
CA ALA A 92 15.14 -6.03 -18.88
C ALA A 92 15.34 -6.46 -20.34
N ARG A 93 14.22 -6.72 -21.06
CA ARG A 93 14.26 -7.20 -22.46
C ARG A 93 14.60 -6.13 -23.49
N ARG A 94 14.42 -4.85 -23.18
CA ARG A 94 14.68 -3.72 -24.09
C ARG A 94 15.87 -2.91 -23.59
N GLY A 95 17.06 -3.31 -24.03
CA GLY A 95 18.35 -2.65 -23.70
C GLY A 95 19.58 -3.32 -24.31
N LEU A 96 19.40 -4.30 -25.20
CA LEU A 96 20.46 -5.06 -25.88
C LEU A 96 20.29 -5.04 -27.42
N ALA A 97 19.60 -4.03 -27.95
CA ALA A 97 19.48 -3.81 -29.40
C ALA A 97 20.16 -2.49 -29.76
#